data_AF-A0A972D0F5-F1
#
_entry.id   AF-A0A972D0F5-F1
#
_cell.length_a   1.000
_cell.length_b   1.000
_cell.length_c   1.000
_cell.angle_alpha   90.00
_cell.angle_beta   90.00
_cell.angle_gamma   90.00
#
_symmetry.space_group_name_H-M   'P 1'
#
loop_
_entity.id
_entity.type
_entity.pdbx_description
1 polymer ?
#
loop_
_entity_poly.entity_id
_entity_poly.type
_entity_poly.pdbx_seq_one_letter_code
_entity_poly.pdbx_strand_id
1 'polypeptide(L)'
;MKKIKKHFAMFLTASMILSPMASVAVDGPDSPVRHDIISAPISDEVDIIDRDLVDEVQMPDYIQYKGKIVEIDKSGNTVKILVKDKVDEPFNGMLFHLTEYVTLLNGETKDFIGIDELEVGMTVTAYYHKETIMLMSLPPQLDPEVIVVNTKEEYSPVYVSGFDEELLSSDGSARLIISEDTVIVDKHGNKLDKEAIKNRDLIVFSSIEMESHPVQKIVDKIIVIERRDQVIENPVYDSENMSADIESLDKIYINGKEIKLQNNIFEDEKGVKMLPLRQIAEALGYKVTWDNNDKRVDLAKGDHKISVTIGKDNYIFAEILARLGTTPILKDSKTFVPFDFLQKVLMINVEIIDGAINIRE
;
A
#
# COMPACT_ATOMS: atom_id res chain seq x y z
N MET A 1 67.99 -34.72 -14.77
CA MET A 1 67.91 -34.10 -13.43
C MET A 1 66.43 -34.04 -13.05
N LYS A 2 65.86 -35.05 -12.40
CA LYS A 2 65.79 -35.35 -10.95
C LYS A 2 64.89 -34.37 -10.16
N LYS A 3 63.74 -34.93 -9.75
CA LYS A 3 62.68 -34.40 -8.86
C LYS A 3 63.22 -33.82 -7.56
N ILE A 4 62.61 -32.73 -7.06
CA ILE A 4 62.61 -32.38 -5.63
C ILE A 4 61.19 -31.99 -5.20
N LYS A 5 60.66 -32.80 -4.28
CA LYS A 5 59.47 -32.56 -3.47
C LYS A 5 59.75 -31.42 -2.48
N LYS A 6 58.75 -30.59 -2.18
CA LYS A 6 58.68 -29.87 -0.90
C LYS A 6 57.37 -30.21 -0.19
N HIS A 7 57.53 -30.79 0.99
CA HIS A 7 56.49 -31.08 1.96
C HIS A 7 56.09 -29.78 2.66
N PHE A 8 54.78 -29.54 2.79
CA PHE A 8 54.23 -28.60 3.76
C PHE A 8 53.47 -29.42 4.80
N ALA A 9 53.99 -29.45 6.02
CA ALA A 9 53.35 -30.03 7.18
C ALA A 9 52.92 -28.86 8.07
N MET A 10 51.63 -28.77 8.38
CA MET A 10 51.17 -27.95 9.50
C MET A 10 49.95 -28.61 10.15
N PHE A 11 50.04 -28.71 11.47
CA PHE A 11 49.25 -29.50 12.40
C PHE A 11 47.77 -29.11 12.45
N LEU A 12 46.89 -30.11 12.40
CA LEU A 12 45.48 -29.99 12.75
C LEU A 12 45.30 -30.53 14.18
N THR A 13 45.00 -29.66 15.14
CA THR A 13 44.66 -30.05 16.51
C THR A 13 43.20 -30.49 16.59
N ALA A 14 43.00 -31.70 17.11
CA ALA A 14 41.71 -32.32 17.36
C ALA A 14 40.97 -31.65 18.52
N SER A 15 39.65 -31.46 18.37
CA SER A 15 38.73 -31.31 19.49
C SER A 15 37.56 -32.27 19.29
N MET A 16 37.50 -33.31 20.12
CA MET A 16 36.40 -34.26 20.22
C MET A 16 35.32 -33.66 21.12
N ILE A 17 34.08 -33.57 20.63
CA ILE A 17 32.89 -33.60 21.50
C ILE A 17 31.93 -34.63 20.90
N LEU A 18 31.62 -35.63 21.71
CA LEU A 18 30.74 -36.75 21.42
C LEU A 18 29.30 -36.28 21.20
N SER A 19 28.67 -36.75 20.12
CA SER A 19 27.21 -36.84 19.98
C SER A 19 26.76 -38.24 20.40
N PRO A 20 25.74 -38.42 21.26
CA PRO A 20 25.09 -39.72 21.40
C PRO A 20 24.14 -39.95 20.22
N MET A 21 24.43 -41.00 19.44
CA MET A 21 23.48 -41.60 18.52
C MET A 21 22.30 -42.20 19.30
N ALA A 22 21.08 -41.88 18.87
CA ALA A 22 19.89 -42.62 19.26
C ALA A 22 19.98 -44.06 18.73
N SER A 23 20.08 -45.03 19.63
CA SER A 23 19.92 -46.45 19.31
C SER A 23 18.45 -46.81 19.50
N VAL A 24 17.79 -47.21 18.42
CA VAL A 24 16.49 -47.89 18.45
C VAL A 24 16.74 -49.35 18.83
N ALA A 25 16.09 -49.85 19.89
CA ALA A 25 16.04 -51.28 20.20
C ALA A 25 14.58 -51.72 20.36
N VAL A 26 14.26 -52.84 19.72
CA VAL A 26 12.95 -53.48 19.59
C VAL A 26 12.79 -54.59 20.65
N ASP A 27 11.62 -54.58 21.31
CA ASP A 27 10.85 -55.60 22.06
C ASP A 27 11.45 -56.76 22.90
N GLY A 28 10.90 -56.92 24.12
CA GLY A 28 10.86 -58.15 24.96
C GLY A 28 10.36 -57.90 26.40
N PRO A 29 9.67 -58.84 27.10
CA PRO A 29 8.31 -58.60 27.66
C PRO A 29 8.15 -58.49 29.21
N ASP A 30 7.05 -57.81 29.58
CA ASP A 30 6.08 -57.95 30.70
C ASP A 30 6.40 -57.81 32.23
N SER A 31 5.77 -56.76 32.83
CA SER A 31 5.07 -56.68 34.15
C SER A 31 5.83 -56.62 35.50
N PRO A 32 5.25 -56.09 36.63
CA PRO A 32 4.29 -54.99 36.83
C PRO A 32 4.70 -53.95 37.93
N VAL A 33 3.88 -52.91 38.06
CA VAL A 33 3.96 -51.69 38.92
C VAL A 33 4.15 -51.94 40.43
N ARG A 34 4.97 -51.09 41.09
CA ARG A 34 4.82 -50.74 42.52
C ARG A 34 5.00 -49.23 42.71
N HIS A 35 3.94 -48.57 43.19
CA HIS A 35 3.91 -47.16 43.55
C HIS A 35 4.57 -46.96 44.92
N ASP A 36 5.73 -46.32 44.96
CA ASP A 36 6.21 -45.65 46.17
C ASP A 36 6.07 -44.14 45.94
N ILE A 37 4.98 -43.58 46.47
CA ILE A 37 4.71 -42.15 46.46
C ILE A 37 5.67 -41.50 47.47
N ILE A 38 6.75 -40.88 46.98
CA ILE A 38 7.53 -39.94 47.77
C ILE A 38 6.72 -38.64 47.81
N SER A 39 5.96 -38.46 48.89
CA SER A 39 5.31 -37.18 49.22
C SER A 39 6.37 -36.21 49.74
N ALA A 40 6.98 -35.44 48.84
CA ALA A 40 7.67 -34.20 49.22
C ALA A 40 6.62 -33.09 49.39
N PRO A 41 6.65 -32.30 50.49
CA PRO A 41 5.70 -31.22 50.67
C PRO A 41 5.94 -30.14 49.61
N ILE A 42 4.90 -29.84 48.83
CA ILE A 42 4.85 -28.69 47.92
C ILE A 42 4.81 -27.44 48.82
N SER A 43 5.97 -26.79 48.95
CA SER A 43 6.16 -25.54 49.69
C SER A 43 7.06 -24.59 48.91
N ASP A 44 6.87 -24.56 47.60
CA ASP A 44 7.25 -23.41 46.79
C ASP A 44 5.97 -23.00 46.08
N GLU A 45 5.57 -21.74 46.30
CA GLU A 45 4.55 -21.11 45.46
C GLU A 45 4.99 -21.33 44.01
N VAL A 46 4.15 -22.02 43.24
CA VAL A 46 4.27 -22.00 41.80
C VAL A 46 4.07 -20.53 41.44
N ASP A 47 5.16 -19.82 41.18
CA ASP A 47 5.09 -18.61 40.38
C ASP A 47 4.32 -19.04 39.14
N ILE A 48 3.08 -18.58 39.07
CA ILE A 48 2.27 -18.65 37.88
C ILE A 48 3.08 -17.84 36.90
N ILE A 49 3.92 -18.52 36.10
CA ILE A 49 4.52 -17.91 34.93
C ILE A 49 3.32 -17.48 34.12
N ASP A 50 3.10 -16.17 34.14
CA ASP A 50 2.02 -15.49 33.47
C ASP A 50 2.06 -15.98 32.02
N ARG A 51 1.10 -16.84 31.65
CA ARG A 51 0.97 -17.36 30.29
C ARG A 51 0.45 -16.28 29.33
N ASP A 52 0.30 -15.06 29.82
CA ASP A 52 -0.24 -13.91 29.11
C ASP A 52 0.85 -13.06 28.40
N LEU A 53 2.13 -13.46 28.44
CA LEU A 53 3.17 -12.91 27.56
C LEU A 53 3.37 -13.81 26.33
N VAL A 54 2.31 -14.02 25.57
CA VAL A 54 2.49 -14.30 24.14
C VAL A 54 2.52 -12.93 23.50
N ASP A 55 3.70 -12.45 23.12
CA ASP A 55 3.82 -11.26 22.27
C ASP A 55 2.84 -11.44 21.10
N GLU A 56 1.83 -10.56 21.03
CA GLU A 56 0.82 -10.61 19.98
C GLU A 56 1.56 -10.44 18.66
N VAL A 57 1.63 -11.50 17.84
CA VAL A 57 2.36 -11.47 16.57
C VAL A 57 1.67 -10.48 15.64
N GLN A 58 2.22 -9.27 15.56
CA GLN A 58 1.73 -8.25 14.64
C GLN A 58 1.98 -8.75 13.21
N MET A 59 0.90 -8.92 12.46
CA MET A 59 1.00 -9.32 11.06
C MET A 59 1.47 -8.14 10.22
N PRO A 60 2.36 -8.35 9.24
CA PRO A 60 2.78 -7.28 8.34
C PRO A 60 1.58 -6.74 7.58
N ASP A 61 1.53 -5.42 7.43
CA ASP A 61 0.48 -4.74 6.67
C ASP A 61 0.52 -5.11 5.20
N TYR A 62 1.70 -5.42 4.67
CA TYR A 62 1.91 -5.77 3.27
C TYR A 62 2.34 -7.22 3.12
N ILE A 63 1.61 -7.94 2.28
CA ILE A 63 1.89 -9.32 1.90
C ILE A 63 2.66 -9.30 0.58
N GLN A 64 3.66 -10.19 0.49
CA GLN A 64 4.51 -10.32 -0.68
C GLN A 64 4.16 -11.58 -1.47
N TYR A 65 4.00 -11.45 -2.79
CA TYR A 65 3.88 -12.57 -3.70
C TYR A 65 4.99 -12.50 -4.75
N LYS A 66 5.89 -13.48 -4.72
CA LYS A 66 7.05 -13.55 -5.62
C LYS A 66 6.81 -14.61 -6.69
N GLY A 67 7.20 -14.31 -7.92
CA GLY A 67 7.16 -15.30 -9.00
C GLY A 67 7.64 -14.75 -10.34
N LYS A 68 7.50 -15.54 -11.39
CA LYS A 68 7.80 -15.15 -12.77
C LYS A 68 6.54 -14.74 -13.50
N ILE A 69 6.63 -13.65 -14.28
CA ILE A 69 5.60 -13.30 -15.25
C ILE A 69 5.55 -14.39 -16.32
N VAL A 70 4.42 -15.08 -16.45
CA VAL A 70 4.23 -16.12 -17.49
C VAL A 70 3.32 -15.66 -18.62
N GLU A 71 2.51 -14.62 -18.37
CA GLU A 71 1.59 -14.04 -19.34
C GLU A 71 1.41 -12.55 -19.06
N ILE A 72 1.31 -11.75 -20.12
CA ILE A 72 0.92 -10.34 -20.07
C ILE A 72 -0.24 -10.15 -21.05
N ASP A 73 -1.42 -9.86 -20.52
CA ASP A 73 -2.62 -9.58 -21.31
C ASP A 73 -2.82 -8.07 -21.43
N LYS A 74 -2.76 -7.56 -22.67
CA LYS A 74 -3.01 -6.16 -23.03
C LYS A 74 -4.28 -5.98 -23.87
N SER A 75 -5.14 -7.01 -23.98
CA SER A 75 -6.32 -7.01 -24.84
C SER A 75 -7.52 -6.24 -24.26
N GLY A 76 -7.52 -6.01 -22.95
CA GLY A 76 -8.56 -5.27 -22.23
C GLY A 76 -8.17 -3.82 -21.89
N ASN A 77 -9.05 -3.15 -21.14
CA ASN A 77 -8.85 -1.76 -20.69
C ASN A 77 -7.78 -1.63 -19.59
N THR A 78 -7.47 -2.73 -18.91
CA THR A 78 -6.47 -2.82 -17.84
C THR A 78 -5.50 -3.94 -18.21
N VAL A 79 -4.20 -3.65 -18.15
CA VAL A 79 -3.17 -4.67 -18.40
C VAL A 79 -3.18 -5.65 -17.25
N LYS A 80 -3.09 -6.95 -17.55
CA LYS A 80 -3.01 -8.00 -16.55
C LYS A 80 -1.72 -8.78 -16.70
N ILE A 81 -1.14 -9.20 -15.57
CA ILE A 81 0.00 -10.10 -15.58
C ILE A 81 -0.32 -11.35 -14.76
N LEU A 82 -0.06 -12.52 -15.33
CA LEU A 82 -0.10 -13.77 -14.59
C LEU A 82 1.30 -14.04 -14.03
N VAL A 83 1.43 -14.06 -12.71
CA VAL A 83 2.69 -14.32 -12.02
C VAL A 83 2.60 -15.68 -11.35
N LYS A 84 3.59 -16.54 -11.58
CA LYS A 84 3.68 -17.87 -10.96
C LYS A 84 4.94 -17.99 -10.13
N ASP A 85 4.79 -18.37 -8.86
CA ASP A 85 5.91 -18.82 -8.03
C ASP A 85 6.56 -20.08 -8.66
N LYS A 86 5.75 -21.09 -8.98
CA LYS A 86 6.20 -22.30 -9.67
C LYS A 86 5.56 -22.42 -11.04
N VAL A 87 6.36 -22.15 -12.07
CA VAL A 87 5.92 -22.09 -13.47
C VAL A 87 5.31 -23.41 -13.95
N ASP A 88 5.86 -24.55 -13.50
CA ASP A 88 5.46 -25.89 -13.93
C ASP A 88 4.17 -26.40 -13.27
N GLU A 89 3.66 -25.72 -12.24
CA GLU A 89 2.43 -26.13 -11.56
C GLU A 89 1.18 -25.50 -12.23
N PRO A 90 0.19 -26.32 -12.65
CA PRO A 90 -0.94 -25.84 -13.46
C PRO A 90 -1.91 -24.94 -12.71
N PHE A 91 -2.02 -25.10 -11.38
CA PHE A 91 -2.94 -24.34 -10.52
C PHE A 91 -2.21 -23.39 -9.56
N ASN A 92 -0.98 -23.02 -9.90
CA ASN A 92 -0.20 -22.02 -9.18
C ASN A 92 -0.21 -20.71 -9.96
N GLY A 93 -0.35 -19.58 -9.25
CA GLY A 93 -0.21 -18.25 -9.80
C GLY A 93 -1.18 -17.26 -9.20
N MET A 94 -0.91 -15.98 -9.43
CA MET A 94 -1.79 -14.87 -9.13
C MET A 94 -1.91 -13.98 -10.36
N LEU A 95 -3.12 -13.58 -10.71
CA LEU A 95 -3.37 -12.63 -11.80
C LEU A 95 -3.46 -11.22 -11.19
N PHE A 96 -2.48 -10.38 -11.50
CA PHE A 96 -2.47 -8.99 -11.04
C PHE A 96 -3.05 -8.07 -12.11
N HIS A 97 -3.95 -7.18 -11.71
CA HIS A 97 -4.39 -6.07 -12.55
C HIS A 97 -3.46 -4.88 -12.37
N LEU A 98 -2.88 -4.41 -13.47
CA LEU A 98 -2.04 -3.22 -13.50
C LEU A 98 -2.91 -1.99 -13.74
N THR A 99 -3.54 -1.49 -12.67
CA THR A 99 -4.26 -0.21 -12.69
C THR A 99 -3.28 0.97 -12.65
N GLU A 100 -3.79 2.19 -12.82
CA GLU A 100 -2.97 3.41 -12.73
C GLU A 100 -2.40 3.68 -11.33
N TYR A 101 -2.91 3.01 -10.30
CA TYR A 101 -2.47 3.15 -8.91
C TYR A 101 -1.30 2.23 -8.56
N VAL A 102 -1.00 1.25 -9.43
CA VAL A 102 0.07 0.29 -9.21
C VAL A 102 1.41 0.97 -9.46
N THR A 103 2.26 1.00 -8.44
CA THR A 103 3.63 1.50 -8.57
C THR A 103 4.53 0.41 -9.12
N LEU A 104 5.08 0.62 -10.31
CA LEU A 104 6.01 -0.30 -10.95
C LEU A 104 7.45 0.18 -10.75
N LEU A 105 8.31 -0.72 -10.25
CA LEU A 105 9.69 -0.38 -9.89
C LEU A 105 10.69 -1.41 -10.41
N ASN A 106 11.88 -0.92 -10.76
CA ASN A 106 13.04 -1.78 -10.95
C ASN A 106 13.78 -1.96 -9.62
N GLY A 107 13.92 -3.20 -9.17
CA GLY A 107 14.60 -3.54 -7.92
C GLY A 107 16.10 -3.20 -7.90
N GLU A 108 16.77 -3.23 -9.05
CA GLU A 108 18.21 -2.99 -9.15
C GLU A 108 18.54 -1.50 -9.31
N THR A 109 17.86 -0.82 -10.25
CA THR A 109 18.13 0.61 -10.51
C THR A 109 17.39 1.53 -9.54
N LYS A 110 16.36 1.01 -8.84
CA LYS A 110 15.48 1.74 -7.91
C LYS A 110 14.58 2.77 -8.60
N ASP A 111 14.46 2.69 -9.91
CA ASP A 111 13.68 3.62 -10.72
C ASP A 111 12.23 3.16 -10.88
N PHE A 112 11.35 4.12 -11.14
CA PHE A 112 10.02 3.83 -11.67
C PHE A 112 10.14 3.33 -13.09
N ILE A 113 9.35 2.31 -13.45
CA ILE A 113 9.32 1.74 -14.80
C ILE A 113 7.91 1.77 -15.36
N GLY A 114 7.80 1.72 -16.69
CA GLY A 114 6.54 1.61 -17.40
C GLY A 114 6.04 0.17 -17.55
N ILE A 115 4.75 0.02 -17.86
CA ILE A 115 4.14 -1.29 -18.21
C ILE A 115 4.78 -1.87 -19.48
N ASP A 116 5.27 -1.03 -20.38
CA ASP A 116 5.97 -1.40 -21.60
C ASP A 116 7.34 -2.05 -21.34
N GLU A 117 7.92 -1.84 -20.17
CA GLU A 117 9.17 -2.47 -19.74
C GLU A 117 8.96 -3.87 -19.14
N LEU A 118 7.71 -4.31 -18.93
CA LEU A 118 7.41 -5.64 -18.43
C LEU A 118 7.43 -6.68 -19.56
N GLU A 119 8.18 -7.76 -19.34
CA GLU A 119 8.30 -8.88 -20.28
C GLU A 119 7.99 -10.23 -19.61
N VAL A 120 7.48 -11.16 -20.41
CA VAL A 120 7.30 -12.56 -19.99
C VAL A 120 8.66 -13.16 -19.64
N GLY A 121 8.74 -13.83 -18.50
CA GLY A 121 9.96 -14.43 -17.96
C GLY A 121 10.63 -13.59 -16.86
N MET A 122 10.26 -12.31 -16.71
CA MET A 122 10.77 -11.47 -15.62
C MET A 122 10.31 -12.00 -14.26
N THR A 123 11.24 -12.00 -13.29
CA THR A 123 10.92 -12.28 -11.89
C THR A 123 10.43 -11.01 -11.22
N VAL A 124 9.28 -11.06 -10.57
CA VAL A 124 8.67 -9.94 -9.87
C VAL A 124 8.29 -10.29 -8.43
N THR A 125 8.24 -9.27 -7.58
CA THR A 125 7.57 -9.32 -6.28
C THR A 125 6.42 -8.33 -6.30
N ALA A 126 5.20 -8.82 -6.13
CA ALA A 126 4.03 -7.99 -5.92
C ALA A 126 3.81 -7.79 -4.42
N TYR A 127 3.54 -6.56 -4.00
CA TYR A 127 3.17 -6.19 -2.65
C TYR A 127 1.73 -5.69 -2.66
N TYR A 128 0.92 -6.24 -1.76
CA TYR A 128 -0.47 -5.82 -1.56
C TYR A 128 -0.78 -5.79 -0.08
N HIS A 129 -1.57 -4.82 0.37
CA HIS A 129 -1.95 -4.75 1.76
C HIS A 129 -2.77 -5.98 2.18
N LYS A 130 -2.71 -6.37 3.46
CA LYS A 130 -3.43 -7.51 4.03
C LYS A 130 -4.95 -7.41 3.88
N GLU A 131 -5.47 -6.18 3.75
CA GLU A 131 -6.89 -5.88 3.56
C GLU A 131 -7.31 -5.81 2.09
N THR A 132 -6.41 -6.09 1.15
CA THR A 132 -6.73 -6.09 -0.29
C THR A 132 -7.77 -7.17 -0.59
N ILE A 133 -8.86 -6.78 -1.25
CA ILE A 133 -9.88 -7.73 -1.70
C ILE A 133 -9.29 -8.61 -2.80
N MET A 134 -9.28 -9.92 -2.57
CA MET A 134 -8.84 -10.92 -3.53
C MET A 134 -10.05 -11.64 -4.13
N LEU A 135 -10.13 -11.69 -5.46
CA LEU A 135 -11.13 -12.47 -6.17
C LEU A 135 -10.74 -13.94 -6.16
N MET A 136 -11.59 -14.77 -5.55
CA MET A 136 -11.36 -16.20 -5.32
C MET A 136 -11.57 -17.10 -6.56
N SER A 137 -11.56 -16.53 -7.78
CA SER A 137 -11.47 -17.32 -9.02
C SER A 137 -10.10 -17.98 -9.11
N LEU A 138 -9.94 -19.01 -9.96
CA LEU A 138 -8.62 -19.56 -10.26
C LEU A 138 -8.12 -19.04 -11.63
N PRO A 139 -6.89 -18.48 -11.73
CA PRO A 139 -6.02 -18.09 -10.60
C PRO A 139 -6.64 -16.95 -9.77
N PRO A 140 -6.29 -16.83 -8.47
CA PRO A 140 -6.72 -15.70 -7.65
C PRO A 140 -6.30 -14.39 -8.30
N GLN A 141 -7.15 -13.38 -8.18
CA GLN A 141 -6.91 -12.08 -8.82
C GLN A 141 -6.97 -10.97 -7.78
N LEU A 142 -6.08 -9.99 -7.87
CA LEU A 142 -6.12 -8.78 -7.07
C LEU A 142 -5.40 -7.63 -7.76
N ASP A 143 -5.57 -6.44 -7.20
CA ASP A 143 -4.91 -5.23 -7.63
C ASP A 143 -3.79 -4.96 -6.61
N PRO A 144 -2.51 -5.16 -6.97
CA PRO A 144 -1.41 -4.93 -6.04
C PRO A 144 -1.18 -3.43 -5.89
N GLU A 145 -0.43 -3.03 -4.88
CA GLU A 145 0.00 -1.63 -4.76
C GLU A 145 1.35 -1.40 -5.43
N VAL A 146 2.23 -2.39 -5.33
CA VAL A 146 3.59 -2.28 -5.84
C VAL A 146 3.96 -3.56 -6.56
N ILE A 147 4.58 -3.43 -7.73
CA ILE A 147 5.29 -4.54 -8.37
C ILE A 147 6.73 -4.13 -8.58
N VAL A 148 7.64 -4.95 -8.07
CA VAL A 148 9.08 -4.77 -8.21
C VAL A 148 9.63 -5.84 -9.15
N VAL A 149 10.26 -5.42 -10.23
CA VAL A 149 11.03 -6.31 -11.12
C VAL A 149 12.38 -6.61 -10.45
N ASN A 150 12.63 -7.88 -10.16
CA ASN A 150 13.85 -8.34 -9.50
C ASN A 150 14.83 -8.92 -10.52
N THR A 151 16.08 -8.49 -10.45
CA THR A 151 17.16 -9.07 -11.28
C THR A 151 17.82 -10.29 -10.63
N LYS A 152 17.59 -10.51 -9.33
CA LYS A 152 18.04 -11.70 -8.59
C LYS A 152 16.86 -12.48 -8.02
N GLU A 153 16.83 -13.79 -8.26
CA GLU A 153 15.70 -14.65 -7.88
C GLU A 153 15.55 -14.87 -6.37
N GLU A 154 16.56 -14.58 -5.55
CA GLU A 154 16.56 -14.95 -4.12
C GLU A 154 16.21 -13.79 -3.17
N TYR A 155 16.42 -12.52 -3.57
CA TYR A 155 16.24 -11.38 -2.66
C TYR A 155 15.55 -10.20 -3.36
N SER A 156 14.51 -9.65 -2.72
CA SER A 156 13.96 -8.34 -3.08
C SER A 156 14.65 -7.29 -2.21
N PRO A 157 15.32 -6.27 -2.79
CA PRO A 157 15.91 -5.19 -2.02
C PRO A 157 14.87 -4.18 -1.49
N VAL A 158 13.58 -4.49 -1.70
CA VAL A 158 12.46 -3.62 -1.39
C VAL A 158 11.70 -4.14 -0.18
N TYR A 159 11.48 -3.25 0.77
CA TYR A 159 10.63 -3.48 1.93
C TYR A 159 9.44 -2.52 1.87
N VAL A 160 8.22 -3.04 1.94
CA VAL A 160 6.99 -2.23 1.92
C VAL A 160 6.26 -2.45 3.24
N SER A 161 5.98 -1.37 3.96
CA SER A 161 5.31 -1.43 5.27
C SER A 161 4.74 -0.06 5.64
N GLY A 162 3.80 -0.05 6.58
CA GLY A 162 3.45 1.14 7.35
C GLY A 162 4.55 1.46 8.35
N PHE A 163 4.86 2.73 8.54
CA PHE A 163 5.86 3.20 9.51
C PHE A 163 5.25 4.23 10.46
N ASP A 164 5.74 4.24 11.70
CA ASP A 164 5.35 5.22 12.72
C ASP A 164 6.23 6.49 12.68
N GLU A 165 6.12 7.35 13.69
CA GLU A 165 6.93 8.58 13.81
C GLU A 165 8.43 8.31 14.01
N GLU A 166 8.78 7.15 14.58
CA GLU A 166 10.15 6.74 14.82
C GLU A 166 10.72 5.86 13.71
N LEU A 167 9.98 5.73 12.61
CA LEU A 167 10.30 4.90 11.46
C LEU A 167 10.50 3.42 11.84
N LEU A 168 9.74 2.95 12.81
CA LEU A 168 9.54 1.52 13.08
C LEU A 168 8.40 1.02 12.20
N SER A 169 8.59 -0.14 11.57
CA SER A 169 7.56 -0.78 10.77
C SER A 169 6.38 -1.22 11.62
N SER A 170 5.21 -1.31 11.02
CA SER A 170 3.95 -1.58 11.71
C SER A 170 3.86 -2.96 12.36
N ASP A 171 4.69 -3.90 11.91
CA ASP A 171 4.88 -5.22 12.51
C ASP A 171 6.02 -5.27 13.55
N GLY A 172 6.64 -4.11 13.83
CA GLY A 172 7.77 -3.98 14.74
C GLY A 172 9.06 -4.66 14.26
N SER A 173 9.12 -5.16 13.02
CA SER A 173 10.22 -6.00 12.56
C SER A 173 11.45 -5.23 12.06
N ALA A 174 11.26 -4.00 11.57
CA ALA A 174 12.31 -3.19 10.96
C ALA A 174 12.27 -1.73 11.40
N ARG A 175 13.44 -1.14 11.65
CA ARG A 175 13.62 0.30 11.89
C ARG A 175 14.50 0.91 10.81
N LEU A 176 14.06 2.04 10.25
CA LEU A 176 14.80 2.72 9.18
C LEU A 176 15.86 3.66 9.74
N ILE A 177 17.04 3.62 9.13
CA ILE A 177 18.12 4.59 9.34
C ILE A 177 18.21 5.46 8.09
N ILE A 178 17.85 6.73 8.24
CA ILE A 178 17.85 7.73 7.17
C ILE A 178 19.15 8.53 7.24
N SER A 179 19.82 8.70 6.10
CA SER A 179 21.02 9.53 5.97
C SER A 179 20.69 10.85 5.27
N GLU A 180 21.67 11.76 5.14
CA GLU A 180 21.50 12.98 4.33
C GLU A 180 21.36 12.68 2.82
N ASP A 181 21.93 11.56 2.37
CA ASP A 181 21.94 11.18 0.95
C ASP A 181 20.71 10.34 0.55
N THR A 182 19.83 10.00 1.51
CA THR A 182 18.63 9.21 1.25
C THR A 182 17.67 9.99 0.34
N VAL A 183 17.31 9.40 -0.80
CA VAL A 183 16.38 10.01 -1.76
C VAL A 183 14.95 9.73 -1.31
N ILE A 184 14.16 10.78 -1.04
CA ILE A 184 12.76 10.66 -0.63
C ILE A 184 11.88 11.28 -1.70
N VAL A 185 10.93 10.51 -2.22
CA VAL A 185 10.01 10.94 -3.27
C VAL A 185 8.58 10.47 -3.01
N ASP A 186 7.61 11.11 -3.66
CA ASP A 186 6.25 10.56 -3.80
C ASP A 186 6.16 9.52 -4.94
N LYS A 187 4.97 8.95 -5.15
CA LYS A 187 4.68 7.98 -6.23
C LYS A 187 4.87 8.52 -7.65
N HIS A 188 5.01 9.83 -7.81
CA HIS A 188 5.25 10.50 -9.10
C HIS A 188 6.72 10.92 -9.27
N GLY A 189 7.58 10.64 -8.27
CA GLY A 189 9.00 10.98 -8.30
C GLY A 189 9.32 12.40 -7.83
N ASN A 190 8.34 13.17 -7.32
CA ASN A 190 8.60 14.48 -6.75
C ASN A 190 9.33 14.35 -5.43
N LYS A 191 10.37 15.16 -5.20
CA LYS A 191 11.14 15.13 -3.96
C LYS A 191 10.29 15.60 -2.77
N LEU A 192 10.46 14.91 -1.65
CA LEU A 192 9.80 15.24 -0.38
C LEU A 192 10.84 15.50 0.72
N ASP A 193 10.42 16.22 1.75
CA ASP A 193 11.21 16.42 2.95
C ASP A 193 11.20 15.18 3.86
N LYS A 194 12.22 15.08 4.73
CA LYS A 194 12.36 13.98 5.70
C LYS A 194 11.22 13.86 6.70
N GLU A 195 10.41 14.89 6.88
CA GLU A 195 9.24 14.83 7.74
C GLU A 195 8.06 14.11 7.07
N ALA A 196 8.04 14.05 5.73
CA ALA A 196 6.93 13.46 4.97
C ALA A 196 6.83 11.94 5.08
N ILE A 197 7.83 11.26 5.66
CA ILE A 197 7.87 9.80 5.80
C ILE A 197 7.31 9.29 7.14
N LYS A 198 7.06 10.17 8.11
CA LYS A 198 6.53 9.79 9.43
C LYS A 198 5.05 9.42 9.34
N ASN A 199 4.63 8.36 10.03
CA ASN A 199 3.25 7.88 10.02
C ASN A 199 2.69 7.54 8.62
N ARG A 200 3.56 7.13 7.69
CA ARG A 200 3.19 6.81 6.30
C ARG A 200 3.48 5.36 5.96
N ASP A 201 2.85 4.90 4.88
CA ASP A 201 3.25 3.67 4.23
C ASP A 201 4.38 3.99 3.24
N LEU A 202 5.43 3.19 3.29
CA LEU A 202 6.67 3.47 2.56
C LEU A 202 7.11 2.25 1.76
N ILE A 203 7.60 2.51 0.55
CA ILE A 203 8.44 1.59 -0.21
C ILE A 203 9.88 1.96 0.05
N VAL A 204 10.65 1.05 0.62
CA VAL A 204 12.01 1.29 1.10
C VAL A 204 12.99 0.44 0.30
N PHE A 205 13.93 1.11 -0.37
CA PHE A 205 15.12 0.48 -0.92
C PHE A 205 16.27 0.59 0.08
N SER A 206 16.75 -0.54 0.59
CA SER A 206 17.87 -0.59 1.52
C SER A 206 19.11 -1.27 0.91
N SER A 207 20.29 -0.74 1.23
CA SER A 207 21.57 -1.31 0.79
C SER A 207 22.14 -2.31 1.79
N ILE A 208 21.93 -2.08 3.08
CA ILE A 208 22.52 -2.85 4.17
C ILE A 208 21.47 -2.99 5.28
N GLU A 209 21.42 -4.17 5.88
CA GLU A 209 20.60 -4.48 7.05
C GLU A 209 21.50 -4.99 8.17
N MET A 210 21.30 -4.50 9.39
CA MET A 210 22.03 -4.96 10.57
C MET A 210 21.19 -5.97 11.35
N GLU A 211 21.82 -7.08 11.77
CA GLU A 211 21.19 -8.13 12.54
C GLU A 211 20.91 -7.68 13.99
N SER A 212 19.78 -7.00 14.19
CA SER A 212 19.23 -6.60 15.48
C SER A 212 17.73 -6.91 15.53
N HIS A 213 17.11 -6.73 16.71
CA HIS A 213 15.66 -6.77 16.88
C HIS A 213 15.20 -5.42 17.45
N PRO A 214 14.49 -4.57 16.69
CA PRO A 214 14.14 -4.72 15.27
C PRO A 214 15.37 -4.69 14.35
N VAL A 215 15.25 -5.22 13.12
CA VAL A 215 16.30 -5.14 12.09
C VAL A 215 16.52 -3.67 11.73
N GLN A 216 17.76 -3.21 11.70
CA GLN A 216 18.06 -1.83 11.28
C GLN A 216 18.41 -1.79 9.80
N LYS A 217 17.65 -1.03 9.01
CA LYS A 217 17.84 -0.91 7.55
C LYS A 217 18.43 0.46 7.20
N ILE A 218 19.60 0.49 6.57
CA ILE A 218 20.16 1.72 5.99
C ILE A 218 19.48 1.98 4.65
N VAL A 219 18.83 3.14 4.54
CA VAL A 219 17.94 3.44 3.41
C VAL A 219 18.61 4.28 2.34
N ASP A 220 18.53 3.81 1.10
CA ASP A 220 19.02 4.53 -0.08
C ASP A 220 17.92 5.39 -0.70
N LYS A 221 16.70 4.84 -0.80
CA LYS A 221 15.54 5.51 -1.40
C LYS A 221 14.25 5.15 -0.68
N ILE A 222 13.39 6.14 -0.48
CA ILE A 222 12.04 6.00 0.03
C ILE A 222 11.07 6.54 -1.02
N ILE A 223 10.00 5.77 -1.27
CA ILE A 223 8.83 6.25 -2.00
C ILE A 223 7.67 6.24 -1.01
N VAL A 224 7.07 7.40 -0.78
CA VAL A 224 5.90 7.55 0.09
C VAL A 224 4.66 7.13 -0.68
N ILE A 225 3.91 6.18 -0.11
CA ILE A 225 2.62 5.71 -0.63
C ILE A 225 1.49 6.05 0.34
N GLU A 226 0.27 6.06 -0.19
CA GLU A 226 -0.92 6.44 0.57
C GLU A 226 -1.27 5.34 1.58
N ARG A 227 -1.34 5.70 2.86
CA ARG A 227 -1.69 4.76 3.94
C ARG A 227 -3.18 4.43 3.91
N ARG A 228 -3.54 3.16 3.72
CA ARG A 228 -4.95 2.72 3.66
C ARG A 228 -5.73 3.03 4.93
N ASP A 229 -5.08 2.91 6.08
CA ASP A 229 -5.69 3.17 7.39
C ASP A 229 -5.98 4.66 7.63
N GLN A 230 -5.43 5.54 6.80
CA GLN A 230 -5.89 6.93 6.72
C GLN A 230 -7.10 7.05 5.79
N VAL A 231 -8.12 6.21 6.00
CA VAL A 231 -9.48 6.78 6.05
C VAL A 231 -9.46 7.68 7.25
N ILE A 232 -9.06 8.92 7.04
CA ILE A 232 -9.02 9.88 8.12
C ILE A 232 -10.44 9.97 8.67
N GLU A 233 -10.67 9.46 9.88
CA GLU A 233 -11.86 9.79 10.65
C GLU A 233 -11.76 11.29 10.94
N ASN A 234 -12.29 12.07 10.00
CA ASN A 234 -12.03 13.50 9.81
C ASN A 234 -10.55 13.82 9.60
N PRO A 235 -10.11 14.15 8.37
CA PRO A 235 -8.97 15.04 8.28
C PRO A 235 -9.33 16.28 9.06
N VAL A 236 -8.73 16.42 10.24
CA VAL A 236 -8.21 17.72 10.63
C VAL A 236 -7.15 18.02 9.57
N TYR A 237 -7.61 18.45 8.39
CA TYR A 237 -6.83 19.38 7.61
C TYR A 237 -6.66 20.55 8.55
N ASP A 238 -5.43 20.74 9.00
CA ASP A 238 -5.03 22.03 9.51
C ASP A 238 -5.44 23.02 8.43
N SER A 239 -6.50 23.79 8.70
CA SER A 239 -7.01 24.82 7.80
C SER A 239 -6.01 25.95 7.61
N GLU A 240 -4.85 25.87 8.26
CA GLU A 240 -3.73 26.76 8.15
C GLU A 240 -2.82 26.33 6.99
N ASN A 241 -3.23 26.66 5.76
CA ASN A 241 -2.39 27.02 4.58
C ASN A 241 -3.00 26.63 3.22
N MET A 242 -4.33 26.70 3.08
CA MET A 242 -4.96 26.97 1.78
C MET A 242 -6.01 28.08 1.90
N SER A 243 -5.73 29.08 2.75
CA SER A 243 -6.25 30.43 2.51
C SER A 243 -5.50 31.03 1.32
N ALA A 244 -5.81 30.53 0.13
CA ALA A 244 -5.71 31.39 -1.03
C ALA A 244 -6.74 32.50 -0.78
N ASP A 245 -6.26 33.63 -0.29
CA ASP A 245 -6.96 34.92 -0.26
C ASP A 245 -7.40 35.23 -1.69
N ILE A 246 -8.57 34.73 -2.02
CA ILE A 246 -9.25 34.90 -3.29
C ILE A 246 -10.65 35.29 -2.92
N GLU A 247 -10.84 36.61 -2.82
CA GLU A 247 -12.05 37.27 -2.32
C GLU A 247 -13.32 36.99 -3.14
N SER A 248 -13.28 36.13 -4.16
CA SER A 248 -14.47 35.54 -4.80
C SER A 248 -14.04 34.50 -5.83
N LEU A 249 -14.35 33.21 -5.59
CA LEU A 249 -14.36 32.22 -6.68
C LEU A 249 -15.72 32.31 -7.36
N ASP A 250 -15.88 33.22 -8.31
CA ASP A 250 -17.17 33.43 -8.99
C ASP A 250 -17.21 32.81 -10.40
N LYS A 251 -16.05 32.44 -10.95
CA LYS A 251 -15.92 31.99 -12.34
C LYS A 251 -15.28 30.62 -12.42
N ILE A 252 -15.82 29.80 -13.32
CA ILE A 252 -15.23 28.53 -13.69
C ILE A 252 -15.00 28.54 -15.20
N TYR A 253 -13.77 28.24 -15.60
CA TYR A 253 -13.38 27.99 -16.99
C TYR A 253 -13.11 26.50 -17.15
N ILE A 254 -13.72 25.89 -18.17
CA ILE A 254 -13.49 24.50 -18.54
C ILE A 254 -13.01 24.51 -19.98
N ASN A 255 -11.80 24.01 -20.22
CA ASN A 255 -11.14 24.00 -21.54
C ASN A 255 -11.10 25.40 -22.18
N GLY A 256 -10.79 26.41 -21.35
CA GLY A 256 -10.72 27.82 -21.76
C GLY A 256 -12.07 28.51 -21.98
N LYS A 257 -13.20 27.80 -21.80
CA LYS A 257 -14.55 28.36 -21.95
C LYS A 257 -15.15 28.66 -20.58
N GLU A 258 -15.60 29.90 -20.39
CA GLU A 258 -16.34 30.29 -19.19
C GLU A 258 -17.67 29.53 -19.11
N ILE A 259 -17.89 28.86 -17.99
CA ILE A 259 -19.15 28.23 -17.64
C ILE A 259 -19.96 29.24 -16.84
N LYS A 260 -21.04 29.73 -17.44
CA LYS A 260 -22.01 30.56 -16.74
C LYS A 260 -22.72 29.71 -15.69
N LEU A 261 -22.28 29.83 -14.45
CA LEU A 261 -22.99 29.25 -13.33
C LEU A 261 -24.35 29.94 -13.23
N GLN A 262 -25.42 29.15 -13.14
CA GLN A 262 -26.75 29.69 -12.91
C GLN A 262 -26.95 29.99 -11.41
N ASN A 263 -25.96 29.59 -10.61
CA ASN A 263 -25.92 29.59 -9.16
C ASN A 263 -24.54 30.01 -8.67
N ASN A 264 -24.49 30.73 -7.55
CA ASN A 264 -23.23 31.16 -6.97
C ASN A 264 -22.58 30.02 -6.19
N ILE A 265 -21.25 29.95 -6.27
CA ILE A 265 -20.42 29.26 -5.30
C ILE A 265 -20.68 29.93 -3.94
N PHE A 266 -20.81 29.13 -2.89
CA PHE A 266 -21.04 29.64 -1.54
C PHE A 266 -20.21 28.86 -0.53
N GLU A 267 -19.99 29.42 0.65
CA GLU A 267 -19.35 28.73 1.76
C GLU A 267 -20.39 28.12 2.69
N ASP A 268 -20.22 26.84 3.03
CA ASP A 268 -21.05 26.19 4.03
C ASP A 268 -20.74 26.72 5.45
N GLU A 269 -21.44 26.18 6.45
CA GLU A 269 -21.28 26.60 7.86
C GLU A 269 -19.86 26.34 8.42
N LYS A 270 -19.06 25.51 7.73
CA LYS A 270 -17.67 25.18 8.08
C LYS A 270 -16.65 25.98 7.26
N GLY A 271 -17.10 26.91 6.42
CA GLY A 271 -16.22 27.68 5.52
C GLY A 271 -15.79 26.91 4.27
N VAL A 272 -16.38 25.75 3.97
CA VAL A 272 -16.03 24.97 2.78
C VAL A 272 -16.74 25.53 1.56
N LYS A 273 -16.00 25.80 0.49
CA LYS A 273 -16.57 26.27 -0.77
C LYS A 273 -17.35 25.16 -1.48
N MET A 274 -18.62 25.43 -1.75
CA MET A 274 -19.59 24.52 -2.32
C MET A 274 -19.92 24.90 -3.76
N LEU A 275 -19.80 23.92 -4.66
CA LEU A 275 -19.91 24.07 -6.11
C LEU A 275 -21.18 23.41 -6.67
N PRO A 276 -21.84 23.99 -7.69
CA PRO A 276 -23.02 23.40 -8.31
C PRO A 276 -22.65 22.17 -9.16
N LEU A 277 -22.91 20.97 -8.61
CA LEU A 277 -22.45 19.70 -9.17
C LEU A 277 -22.84 19.51 -10.64
N ARG A 278 -24.15 19.63 -10.93
CA ARG A 278 -24.71 19.31 -12.24
C ARG A 278 -24.08 20.13 -13.37
N GLN A 279 -23.93 21.44 -13.17
CA GLN A 279 -23.45 22.34 -14.21
C GLN A 279 -21.99 22.04 -14.59
N ILE A 280 -21.17 21.78 -13.58
CA ILE A 280 -19.76 21.45 -13.77
C ILE A 280 -19.63 20.07 -14.42
N ALA A 281 -20.33 19.07 -13.88
CA ALA A 281 -20.30 17.72 -14.42
C ALA A 281 -20.79 17.65 -15.88
N GLU A 282 -21.91 18.28 -16.21
CA GLU A 282 -22.42 18.33 -17.59
C GLU A 282 -21.48 19.07 -18.54
N ALA A 283 -20.86 20.16 -18.08
CA ALA A 283 -19.86 20.88 -18.87
C ALA A 283 -18.58 20.07 -19.12
N LEU A 284 -18.25 19.15 -18.20
CA LEU A 284 -17.20 18.15 -18.35
C LEU A 284 -17.65 16.90 -19.14
N GLY A 285 -18.87 16.88 -19.66
CA GLY A 285 -19.38 15.79 -20.49
C GLY A 285 -19.96 14.60 -19.72
N TYR A 286 -20.20 14.72 -18.41
CA TYR A 286 -20.93 13.70 -17.66
C TYR A 286 -22.44 13.79 -17.90
N LYS A 287 -23.08 12.63 -18.03
CA LYS A 287 -24.53 12.49 -17.88
C LYS A 287 -24.89 12.46 -16.41
N VAL A 288 -25.84 13.30 -15.99
CA VAL A 288 -26.24 13.46 -14.58
C VAL A 288 -27.68 13.03 -14.35
N THR A 289 -27.88 11.96 -13.57
CA THR A 289 -29.20 11.42 -13.19
C THR A 289 -29.47 11.58 -11.70
N TRP A 290 -30.75 11.63 -11.33
CA TRP A 290 -31.21 11.75 -9.95
C TRP A 290 -32.03 10.53 -9.56
N ASP A 291 -31.69 9.92 -8.43
CA ASP A 291 -32.46 8.89 -7.75
C ASP A 291 -33.17 9.51 -6.54
N ASN A 292 -34.50 9.55 -6.60
CA ASN A 292 -35.30 10.17 -5.56
C ASN A 292 -35.48 9.27 -4.32
N ASN A 293 -35.37 7.95 -4.47
CA ASN A 293 -35.55 7.03 -3.35
C ASN A 293 -34.35 7.11 -2.42
N ASP A 294 -33.16 7.10 -3.00
CA ASP A 294 -31.89 7.11 -2.26
C ASP A 294 -31.37 8.54 -2.01
N LYS A 295 -32.04 9.56 -2.56
CA LYS A 295 -31.57 10.95 -2.60
C LYS A 295 -30.14 11.03 -3.12
N ARG A 296 -29.90 10.45 -4.29
CA ARG A 296 -28.57 10.25 -4.87
C ARG A 296 -28.47 10.86 -6.25
N VAL A 297 -27.36 11.52 -6.55
CA VAL A 297 -26.98 11.95 -7.89
C VAL A 297 -26.00 10.93 -8.46
N ASP A 298 -26.27 10.43 -9.66
CA ASP A 298 -25.36 9.55 -10.38
C ASP A 298 -24.79 10.28 -11.61
N LEU A 299 -23.47 10.23 -11.79
CA LEU A 299 -22.73 10.82 -12.91
C LEU A 299 -22.13 9.69 -13.75
N ALA A 300 -22.23 9.81 -15.07
CA ALA A 300 -21.66 8.83 -16.00
C ALA A 300 -20.96 9.50 -17.20
N LYS A 301 -19.69 9.15 -17.45
CA LYS A 301 -18.93 9.55 -18.65
C LYS A 301 -18.05 8.37 -19.09
N GLY A 302 -18.40 7.70 -20.18
CA GLY A 302 -17.75 6.43 -20.54
C GLY A 302 -17.90 5.40 -19.41
N ASP A 303 -16.77 4.88 -18.94
CA ASP A 303 -16.72 3.93 -17.81
C ASP A 303 -16.66 4.62 -16.43
N HIS A 304 -16.52 5.94 -16.38
CA HIS A 304 -16.53 6.68 -15.13
C HIS A 304 -17.95 6.74 -14.58
N LYS A 305 -18.16 6.08 -13.44
CA LYS A 305 -19.43 6.08 -12.70
C LYS A 305 -19.20 6.63 -11.30
N ILE A 306 -19.98 7.64 -10.96
CA ILE A 306 -19.87 8.36 -9.70
C ILE A 306 -21.24 8.48 -9.06
N SER A 307 -21.34 8.17 -7.78
CA SER A 307 -22.57 8.29 -7.01
C SER A 307 -22.37 9.20 -5.81
N VAL A 308 -23.26 10.19 -5.66
CA VAL A 308 -23.20 11.24 -4.64
C VAL A 308 -24.51 11.24 -3.87
N THR A 309 -24.48 10.86 -2.59
CA THR A 309 -25.69 10.77 -1.76
C THR A 309 -25.86 12.02 -0.90
N ILE A 310 -27.03 12.67 -0.97
CA ILE A 310 -27.29 13.91 -0.21
C ILE A 310 -27.20 13.66 1.29
N GLY A 311 -26.49 14.55 2.00
CA GLY A 311 -26.35 14.52 3.45
C GLY A 311 -25.42 13.41 3.97
N LYS A 312 -24.68 12.72 3.09
CA LYS A 312 -23.69 11.72 3.48
C LYS A 312 -22.33 12.05 2.88
N ASP A 313 -21.29 12.00 3.71
CA ASP A 313 -19.90 12.18 3.27
C ASP A 313 -19.37 10.83 2.74
N ASN A 314 -19.94 10.38 1.62
CA ASN A 314 -19.60 9.11 0.97
C ASN A 314 -19.75 9.21 -0.56
N TYR A 315 -18.76 9.79 -1.19
CA TYR A 315 -18.69 9.94 -2.64
C TYR A 315 -18.16 8.65 -3.22
N ILE A 316 -18.93 7.97 -4.08
CA ILE A 316 -18.50 6.70 -4.65
C ILE A 316 -18.00 6.97 -6.06
N PHE A 317 -16.75 6.65 -6.36
CA PHE A 317 -16.15 6.71 -7.69
C PHE A 317 -15.58 5.33 -8.03
N ALA A 318 -15.97 4.73 -9.16
CA ALA A 318 -15.51 3.40 -9.56
C ALA A 318 -15.64 2.34 -8.42
N GLU A 319 -16.75 2.38 -7.68
CA GLU A 319 -17.04 1.52 -6.52
C GLU A 319 -16.15 1.76 -5.28
N ILE A 320 -15.20 2.69 -5.35
CA ILE A 320 -14.38 3.15 -4.22
C ILE A 320 -15.08 4.28 -3.49
N LEU A 321 -15.14 4.20 -2.15
CA LEU A 321 -15.71 5.24 -1.29
C LEU A 321 -14.66 6.29 -0.94
N ALA A 322 -14.94 7.54 -1.29
CA ALA A 322 -14.19 8.73 -0.90
C ALA A 322 -14.97 9.56 0.15
N ARG A 323 -14.22 10.15 1.10
CA ARG A 323 -14.74 11.09 2.09
C ARG A 323 -14.04 12.44 1.91
N LEU A 324 -14.81 13.53 1.90
CA LEU A 324 -14.32 14.90 1.66
C LEU A 324 -14.42 15.79 2.90
N GLY A 325 -14.91 15.30 4.03
CA GLY A 325 -15.04 16.07 5.28
C GLY A 325 -16.28 16.98 5.33
N THR A 326 -17.00 17.13 4.22
CA THR A 326 -18.31 17.78 4.18
C THR A 326 -19.27 17.08 3.20
N THR A 327 -20.55 17.09 3.55
CA THR A 327 -21.60 16.33 2.86
C THR A 327 -22.14 17.10 1.65
N PRO A 328 -22.63 16.42 0.60
CA PRO A 328 -23.36 17.07 -0.48
C PRO A 328 -24.64 17.71 0.06
N ILE A 329 -24.89 18.95 -0.35
CA ILE A 329 -26.05 19.74 0.10
C ILE A 329 -27.05 19.86 -1.03
N LEU A 330 -28.32 19.61 -0.73
CA LEU A 330 -29.43 19.97 -1.60
C LEU A 330 -29.99 21.33 -1.16
N LYS A 331 -29.75 22.38 -1.96
CA LYS A 331 -30.21 23.75 -1.69
C LYS A 331 -30.85 24.32 -2.95
N ASP A 332 -32.04 24.91 -2.82
CA ASP A 332 -32.80 25.48 -3.94
C ASP A 332 -32.98 24.49 -5.12
N SER A 333 -33.31 23.23 -4.79
CA SER A 333 -33.46 22.11 -5.72
C SER A 333 -32.19 21.77 -6.53
N LYS A 334 -31.02 22.16 -6.04
CA LYS A 334 -29.73 21.93 -6.69
C LYS A 334 -28.75 21.28 -5.73
N THR A 335 -28.00 20.32 -6.26
CA THR A 335 -26.96 19.62 -5.51
C THR A 335 -25.66 20.39 -5.57
N PHE A 336 -25.08 20.62 -4.41
CA PHE A 336 -23.78 21.21 -4.24
C PHE A 336 -22.82 20.22 -3.61
N VAL A 337 -21.57 20.26 -4.08
CA VAL A 337 -20.48 19.40 -3.61
C VAL A 337 -19.30 20.27 -3.19
N PRO A 338 -18.40 19.77 -2.33
CA PRO A 338 -17.22 20.51 -1.90
C PRO A 338 -16.31 20.79 -3.10
N PHE A 339 -15.55 21.88 -3.05
CA PHE A 339 -14.53 22.18 -4.07
C PHE A 339 -13.61 20.98 -4.34
N ASP A 340 -13.17 20.31 -3.28
CA ASP A 340 -12.35 19.09 -3.31
C ASP A 340 -12.94 17.95 -4.14
N PHE A 341 -14.25 17.95 -4.39
CA PHE A 341 -14.89 16.96 -5.26
C PHE A 341 -14.27 16.94 -6.66
N LEU A 342 -13.86 18.11 -7.18
CA LEU A 342 -13.24 18.19 -8.51
C LEU A 342 -11.90 17.44 -8.55
N GLN A 343 -11.07 17.64 -7.53
CA GLN A 343 -9.72 17.07 -7.50
C GLN A 343 -9.71 15.62 -7.00
N LYS A 344 -10.53 15.30 -5.99
CA LYS A 344 -10.48 14.01 -5.28
C LYS A 344 -11.47 12.98 -5.82
N VAL A 345 -12.57 13.39 -6.45
CA VAL A 345 -13.60 12.46 -6.95
C VAL A 345 -13.68 12.47 -8.47
N LEU A 346 -13.66 13.66 -9.10
CA LEU A 346 -13.55 13.73 -10.56
C LEU A 346 -12.13 13.48 -11.06
N MET A 347 -11.13 13.52 -10.17
CA MET A 347 -9.70 13.35 -10.48
C MET A 347 -9.20 14.34 -11.53
N ILE A 348 -9.66 15.59 -11.44
CA ILE A 348 -9.36 16.65 -12.39
C ILE A 348 -8.32 17.61 -11.81
N ASN A 349 -7.33 17.97 -12.63
CA ASN A 349 -6.41 19.04 -12.32
C ASN A 349 -7.10 20.40 -12.37
N VAL A 350 -7.02 21.14 -11.25
CA VAL A 350 -7.64 22.46 -11.08
C VAL A 350 -6.54 23.49 -10.80
N GLU A 351 -6.48 24.52 -11.64
CA GLU A 351 -5.64 25.70 -11.42
C GLU A 351 -6.53 26.86 -10.95
N ILE A 352 -6.06 27.67 -10.01
CA ILE A 352 -6.75 28.90 -9.63
C ILE A 352 -5.94 30.10 -10.13
N ILE A 353 -6.54 30.91 -11.00
CA ILE A 353 -5.90 32.08 -11.63
C ILE A 353 -6.87 33.25 -11.52
N ASP A 354 -6.43 34.36 -10.93
CA ASP A 354 -7.21 35.60 -10.76
C ASP A 354 -8.62 35.38 -10.20
N GLY A 355 -8.74 34.48 -9.23
CA GLY A 355 -10.02 34.11 -8.61
C GLY A 355 -11.00 33.34 -9.48
N ALA A 356 -10.52 32.73 -10.55
CA ALA A 356 -11.28 31.78 -11.33
C ALA A 356 -10.72 30.36 -11.20
N ILE A 357 -11.64 29.41 -11.11
CA ILE A 357 -11.35 27.97 -11.19
C ILE A 357 -11.10 27.66 -12.66
N ASN A 358 -9.91 27.17 -13.01
CA ASN A 358 -9.53 26.78 -14.35
C ASN A 358 -9.34 25.26 -14.40
N ILE A 359 -10.13 24.62 -15.25
CA ILE A 359 -10.09 23.18 -15.50
C ILE A 359 -9.63 22.97 -16.93
N ARG A 360 -8.61 22.13 -17.11
CA ARG A 360 -8.10 21.71 -18.42
C ARG A 360 -8.16 20.18 -18.48
N GLU A 361 -8.86 19.68 -19.48
CA GLU A 361 -8.97 18.26 -19.83
C GLU A 361 -8.22 17.98 -21.14
#